data_AF-A0A386U050-F1
#
_entry.id   AF-A0A386U050-F1
#
_cell.length_a   1.000
_cell.length_b   1.000
_cell.length_c   1.000
_cell.angle_alpha   90.00
_cell.angle_beta   90.00
_cell.angle_gamma   90.00
#
_symmetry.space_group_name_H-M   'P 1'
#
loop_
_entity.id
_entity.type
_entity.pdbx_description
1 polymer ?
#
loop_
_entity_poly.entity_id
_entity_poly.type
_entity_poly.pdbx_seq_one_letter_code
_entity_poly.pdbx_strand_id
1 'polypeptide(L)'
;MSTATELSELHDLMRGLRRCVTSLKSRYGDNPATRRIVIDAERILTDIELLDSDVAELDLTRATVYQSSEKIAIPDTQYDTDFWRDVDDEGVGGHSRY
;
A
#
# COMPACT_ATOMS: atom_id res chain seq x y z
N MET A 1 17.92 0.67 -17.91
CA MET A 1 18.17 -0.38 -16.90
C MET A 1 16.86 -1.13 -16.70
N SER A 2 16.89 -2.35 -16.16
CA SER A 2 15.66 -3.08 -15.83
C SER A 2 15.16 -2.61 -14.45
N THR A 3 13.84 -2.65 -14.21
CA THR A 3 13.22 -2.38 -12.90
C THR A 3 13.84 -3.24 -11.80
N ALA A 4 14.14 -4.51 -12.10
CA ALA A 4 14.82 -5.43 -11.20
C ALA A 4 16.25 -4.97 -10.83
N THR A 5 16.95 -4.31 -11.75
CA THR A 5 18.28 -3.76 -11.48
C THR A 5 18.20 -2.56 -10.55
N GLU A 6 17.24 -1.66 -10.78
CA GLU A 6 17.00 -0.48 -9.94
C GLU A 6 16.58 -0.86 -8.51
N LEU A 7 15.72 -1.87 -8.35
CA LEU A 7 15.34 -2.40 -7.03
C LEU A 7 16.51 -3.05 -6.30
N SER A 8 17.36 -3.80 -7.01
CA SER A 8 18.57 -4.38 -6.42
C SER A 8 19.54 -3.31 -5.92
N GLU A 9 19.75 -2.24 -6.70
CA GLU A 9 20.59 -1.10 -6.29
C GLU A 9 20.01 -0.39 -5.06
N LEU A 10 18.69 -0.20 -5.02
CA LEU A 10 18.00 0.38 -3.88
C LEU A 10 18.19 -0.46 -2.60
N HIS A 11 18.08 -1.78 -2.70
CA HIS A 11 18.32 -2.70 -1.57
C HIS A 11 19.75 -2.59 -1.03
N ASP A 12 20.74 -2.44 -1.91
CA ASP A 12 22.14 -2.31 -1.52
C ASP A 12 22.44 -0.97 -0.86
N LEU A 13 21.85 0.12 -1.36
CA LEU A 13 21.90 1.42 -0.71
C LEU A 13 21.28 1.37 0.69
N MET A 14 20.14 0.70 0.85
CA MET A 14 19.48 0.56 2.16
C MET A 14 20.28 -0.32 3.13
N ARG A 15 20.92 -1.39 2.66
CA ARG A 15 21.89 -2.16 3.46
C ARG A 15 23.05 -1.28 3.92
N GLY A 16 23.52 -0.38 3.07
CA GLY A 16 24.51 0.65 3.40
C GLY A 16 24.02 1.60 4.50
N LEU A 17 22.84 2.20 4.30
CA LEU A 17 22.22 3.14 5.25
C LEU A 17 22.07 2.50 6.63
N ARG A 18 21.52 1.28 6.72
CA ARG A 18 21.28 0.59 7.98
C ARG A 18 22.58 0.40 8.77
N ARG A 19 23.65 -0.06 8.11
CA ARG A 19 25.00 -0.17 8.73
C ARG A 19 25.51 1.19 9.24
N CYS A 20 25.33 2.25 8.46
CA CYS A 20 25.71 3.60 8.84
C CYS A 20 24.96 4.08 10.09
N VAL A 21 23.63 3.89 10.12
CA VAL A 21 22.77 4.28 11.23
C VAL A 21 23.09 3.47 12.50
N THR A 22 23.34 2.16 12.40
CA THR A 22 23.79 1.34 13.54
C THR A 22 25.13 1.84 14.08
N SER A 23 26.08 2.20 13.20
CA SER A 23 27.37 2.78 13.59
C SER A 23 27.19 4.12 14.31
N LEU A 24 26.31 4.99 13.82
CA LEU A 24 25.96 6.25 14.48
C LEU A 24 25.36 6.03 15.86
N LYS A 25 24.40 5.11 16.00
CA LYS A 25 23.83 4.76 17.30
C LYS A 25 24.90 4.23 18.27
N SER A 26 25.83 3.40 17.78
CA SER A 26 26.95 2.92 18.60
C SER A 26 27.89 4.03 19.07
N ARG A 27 28.09 5.08 18.26
CA ARG A 27 28.99 6.21 18.58
C ARG A 27 28.36 7.24 19.51
N TYR A 28 27.09 7.56 19.29
CA TYR A 28 26.39 8.66 19.97
C TYR A 28 25.43 8.18 21.07
N GLY A 29 25.37 6.86 21.30
CA GLY A 29 24.53 6.24 22.31
C GLY A 29 23.05 6.18 21.94
N ASP A 30 22.27 5.59 22.84
CA ASP A 30 20.83 5.39 22.68
C ASP A 30 20.04 6.60 23.21
N ASN A 31 19.87 7.61 22.36
CA ASN A 31 19.13 8.83 22.66
C ASN A 31 17.92 8.95 21.70
N PRO A 32 16.95 9.85 21.97
CA PRO A 32 15.75 9.96 21.15
C PRO A 32 16.02 10.21 19.65
N ALA A 33 17.05 10.98 19.31
CA ALA A 33 17.40 11.26 17.92
C ALA A 33 18.00 10.02 17.23
N THR A 34 18.90 9.27 17.89
CA THR A 34 19.46 8.04 17.31
C THR A 34 18.42 6.93 17.19
N ARG A 35 17.50 6.80 18.15
CA ARG A 35 16.36 5.87 18.02
C ARG A 35 15.47 6.23 16.84
N ARG A 36 15.16 7.51 16.65
CA ARG A 36 14.30 7.97 15.55
C ARG A 36 14.93 7.64 14.19
N ILE A 37 16.22 7.92 14.00
CA ILE A 37 16.90 7.61 12.74
C ILE A 37 16.93 6.09 12.47
N VAL A 38 17.10 5.26 13.50
CA VAL A 38 16.98 3.80 13.36
C VAL A 38 15.58 3.40 12.93
N ILE A 39 14.54 3.92 13.58
CA ILE A 39 13.14 3.63 13.26
C ILE A 39 12.82 4.06 11.82
N ASP A 40 13.27 5.24 11.41
CA ASP A 40 13.04 5.76 10.06
C ASP A 40 13.72 4.87 9.00
N ALA A 41 14.94 4.39 9.26
CA ALA A 41 15.66 3.50 8.35
C ALA A 41 14.99 2.12 8.22
N GLU A 42 14.50 1.55 9.32
CA GLU A 42 13.74 0.28 9.30
C GLU A 42 12.39 0.45 8.59
N ARG A 43 11.70 1.57 8.81
CA ARG A 43 10.43 1.86 8.14
C ARG A 43 10.61 1.96 6.62
N ILE A 44 11.63 2.68 6.15
CA ILE A 44 11.92 2.77 4.72
C ILE A 44 12.21 1.39 4.13
N LEU A 45 12.89 0.50 4.88
CA LEU A 45 13.11 -0.87 4.44
C LEU A 45 11.79 -1.64 4.28
N THR A 46 10.88 -1.56 5.24
CA THR A 46 9.54 -2.16 5.13
C THR A 46 8.76 -1.61 3.94
N ASP A 47 8.81 -0.30 3.72
CA ASP A 47 8.12 0.34 2.58
C ASP A 47 8.68 -0.15 1.23
N ILE A 48 9.98 -0.45 1.15
CA ILE A 48 10.62 -1.00 -0.05
C ILE A 48 10.25 -2.47 -0.26
N GLU A 49 10.18 -3.28 0.81
CA GLU A 49 9.71 -4.68 0.73
C GLU A 49 8.25 -4.75 0.26
N LEU A 50 7.42 -3.79 0.69
CA LEU A 50 6.06 -3.64 0.19
C LEU A 50 6.05 -3.27 -1.30
N LEU A 51 6.89 -2.31 -1.71
CA LEU A 51 7.01 -1.91 -3.11
C LEU A 51 7.45 -3.09 -4.01
N ASP A 52 8.37 -3.94 -3.55
CA ASP A 52 8.79 -5.14 -4.30
C ASP A 52 7.63 -6.12 -4.50
N SER A 53 6.81 -6.28 -3.46
CA SER A 53 5.59 -7.09 -3.51
C SER A 53 4.57 -6.52 -4.50
N ASP A 54 4.32 -5.21 -4.45
CA ASP A 54 3.41 -4.51 -5.35
C ASP A 54 3.89 -4.57 -6.80
N VAL A 55 5.20 -4.39 -7.05
CA VAL A 55 5.78 -4.51 -8.40
C VAL A 55 5.63 -5.93 -8.93
N ALA A 56 5.88 -6.95 -8.11
CA ALA A 56 5.68 -8.34 -8.50
C ALA A 56 4.19 -8.62 -8.81
N GLU A 57 3.25 -8.10 -8.01
CA GLU A 57 1.83 -8.21 -8.27
C GLU A 57 1.42 -7.45 -9.54
N LEU A 58 1.96 -6.25 -9.78
CA LEU A 58 1.71 -5.46 -10.99
C LEU A 58 2.25 -6.14 -12.26
N ASP A 59 3.42 -6.78 -12.18
CA ASP A 59 3.97 -7.54 -13.29
C ASP A 59 3.14 -8.81 -13.57
N LEU A 60 2.69 -9.51 -12.52
CA LEU A 60 1.77 -10.64 -12.62
C LEU A 60 0.41 -10.20 -13.21
N THR A 61 -0.16 -9.11 -12.71
CA THR A 61 -1.44 -8.58 -13.20
C THR A 61 -1.31 -8.16 -14.65
N ARG A 62 -0.25 -7.44 -15.03
CA ARG A 62 0.07 -7.09 -16.44
C ARG A 62 0.18 -8.32 -17.33
N ALA A 63 0.77 -9.41 -16.84
CA ALA A 63 0.78 -10.69 -17.56
C ALA A 63 -0.62 -11.30 -17.70
N THR A 64 -1.51 -11.10 -16.71
CA THR A 64 -2.91 -11.56 -16.73
C THR A 64 -3.90 -10.62 -17.45
N VAL A 65 -3.51 -9.39 -17.86
CA VAL A 65 -4.40 -8.48 -18.63
C VAL A 65 -4.74 -9.01 -20.04
N TYR A 66 -4.21 -10.17 -20.46
CA TYR A 66 -4.76 -10.91 -21.59
C TYR A 66 -6.06 -11.64 -21.22
N GLN A 67 -7.13 -10.86 -21.21
CA GLN A 67 -8.48 -11.14 -21.71
C GLN A 67 -9.42 -10.25 -20.91
N SER A 68 -9.92 -9.19 -21.55
CA SER A 68 -11.11 -8.51 -21.06
C SER A 68 -12.19 -9.58 -20.93
N SER A 69 -12.37 -10.10 -19.71
CA SER A 69 -13.47 -10.99 -19.40
C SER A 69 -14.75 -10.27 -19.81
N GLU A 70 -15.70 -11.02 -20.36
CA GLU A 70 -16.98 -10.53 -20.80
C GLU A 70 -17.55 -9.54 -19.77
N LYS A 71 -17.71 -8.27 -20.18
CA LYS A 71 -18.19 -7.23 -19.28
C LYS A 71 -19.66 -7.51 -19.00
N ILE A 72 -20.00 -7.71 -17.73
CA ILE A 72 -21.41 -7.79 -17.31
C ILE A 72 -21.99 -6.38 -17.42
N ALA A 73 -22.99 -6.20 -18.27
CA ALA A 73 -23.71 -4.93 -18.39
C ALA A 73 -24.56 -4.71 -17.13
N ILE A 74 -24.30 -3.60 -16.43
CA ILE A 74 -25.15 -3.15 -15.31
C ILE A 74 -26.27 -2.29 -15.92
N PRO A 75 -27.55 -2.66 -15.77
CA PRO A 75 -28.66 -1.86 -16.29
C PRO A 75 -28.78 -0.53 -15.55
N ASP A 76 -29.04 0.56 -16.28
CA ASP A 76 -29.36 1.89 -15.72
C ASP A 76 -30.79 1.98 -15.16
N THR A 77 -31.47 0.84 -14.99
CA THR A 77 -32.83 0.79 -14.43
C THR A 77 -32.76 1.05 -12.94
N GLN A 78 -33.57 2.00 -12.47
CA GLN A 78 -33.67 2.31 -11.05
C GLN A 78 -34.12 1.06 -10.26
N TYR A 79 -33.46 0.79 -9.14
CA TYR A 79 -33.90 -0.26 -8.22
C TYR A 79 -35.27 0.09 -7.62
N ASP A 80 -36.05 -0.94 -7.33
CA ASP A 80 -37.31 -0.78 -6.62
C ASP A 80 -37.07 -0.07 -5.27
N THR A 81 -37.92 0.87 -4.92
CA THR A 81 -37.89 1.54 -3.62
C THR A 81 -38.05 0.58 -2.45
N ASP A 82 -38.80 -0.52 -2.63
CA ASP A 82 -39.00 -1.55 -1.61
C ASP A 82 -37.70 -2.33 -1.30
N PHE A 83 -36.73 -2.34 -2.22
CA PHE A 83 -35.40 -2.94 -2.02
C PHE A 83 -34.61 -2.26 -0.89
N TRP A 84 -34.88 -0.97 -0.63
CA TRP A 84 -34.14 -0.15 0.33
C TRP A 84 -34.81 -0.02 1.71
N ARG A 85 -36.02 -0.59 1.87
CA ARG A 85 -36.91 -0.29 3.00
C ARG A 85 -36.36 -0.66 4.38
N ASP A 86 -35.48 -1.64 4.46
CA ASP A 86 -34.93 -2.17 5.72
C ASP A 86 -33.41 -1.93 5.84
N VAL A 87 -32.83 -1.07 4.99
CA VAL A 87 -31.39 -0.72 4.99
C VAL A 87 -31.04 0.29 6.10
N ASP A 88 -32.06 0.82 6.78
CA ASP A 88 -31.93 1.87 7.79
C ASP A 88 -31.55 1.37 9.20
N ASP A 89 -31.23 0.08 9.41
CA ASP A 89 -30.83 -0.45 10.73
C ASP A 89 -29.52 0.19 11.27
N GLU A 90 -28.75 0.85 10.39
CA GLU A 90 -27.55 1.63 10.73
C GLU A 90 -27.76 3.16 10.78
N GLY A 91 -28.99 3.65 10.56
CA GLY A 91 -29.33 5.08 10.74
C GLY A 91 -28.72 6.05 9.72
N VAL A 92 -28.34 5.58 8.52
CA VAL A 92 -27.85 6.42 7.40
C VAL A 92 -28.92 6.71 6.35
N GLY A 93 -30.19 6.81 6.77
CA GLY A 93 -31.31 7.24 5.95
C GLY A 93 -31.86 8.57 6.44
N GLY A 94 -31.48 9.67 5.78
CA GLY A 94 -31.95 11.03 6.09
C GLY A 94 -33.44 11.22 5.80
N HIS A 95 -34.31 10.69 6.65
CA HIS A 95 -35.74 11.03 6.65
C HIS A 95 -35.93 12.38 7.34
N SER A 96 -35.79 13.47 6.61
CA SER A 96 -36.28 14.77 7.07
C SER A 96 -37.80 14.71 7.12
N ARG A 97 -38.37 14.55 8.32
CA ARG A 97 -39.80 14.79 8.55
C ARG A 97 -40.02 16.29 8.66
N TYR A 98 -40.47 16.91 7.57
CA TYR A 98 -41.27 18.13 7.58
C TYR A 98 -42.16 18.18 6.33
#